data_AF-A0A0B8PN72-F1
#
_entry.id   AF-A0A0B8PN72-F1
#
_cell.length_a   1.000
_cell.length_b   1.000
_cell.length_c   1.000
_cell.angle_alpha   90.00
_cell.angle_beta   90.00
_cell.angle_gamma   90.00
#
_symmetry.space_group_name_H-M   'P 1'
#
loop_
_entity.id
_entity.type
_entity.pdbx_description
1 polymer ?
#
loop_
_entity_poly.entity_id
_entity_poly.type
_entity_poly.pdbx_seq_one_letter_code
_entity_poly.pdbx_strand_id
1 'polypeptide(L)'
;MGSKTSINELFGIPNPDDQPQAEIWMGAHPNGCSKLAESDQLLSELVSADPESVLGQYTQNRFGELPYLFKVLAAHTPLSIQVHPSKQKAELGFLRENEQGIPLSAANRNYKDPNHKPELVYALTFYKAMNGFRPIEQIVALFREAQIHSLNHEVDASHSSQTAKVCRPSLALFCL
;
A
#
# COMPACT_ATOMS: atom_id res chain seq x y z
N MET A 1 -3.06 -2.72 13.88
CA MET A 1 -3.13 -1.56 14.79
C MET A 1 -1.78 -0.89 14.87
N GLY A 2 -1.77 0.43 15.09
CA GLY A 2 -0.54 1.21 15.22
C GLY A 2 0.22 0.94 16.53
N SER A 3 1.51 1.24 16.54
CA SER A 3 2.34 1.22 17.75
C SER A 3 2.03 2.43 18.63
N LYS A 4 2.08 2.23 19.94
CA LYS A 4 1.92 3.32 20.91
C LYS A 4 3.21 4.08 21.18
N THR A 5 4.37 3.46 20.94
CA THR A 5 5.66 4.00 21.37
C THR A 5 6.64 4.27 20.22
N SER A 6 6.57 3.52 19.11
CA SER A 6 7.64 3.55 18.09
C SER A 6 7.86 4.91 17.43
N ILE A 7 6.79 5.68 17.21
CA ILE A 7 6.91 7.03 16.64
C ILE A 7 7.56 8.00 17.65
N ASN A 8 7.26 7.87 18.94
CA ASN A 8 7.92 8.64 19.99
C ASN A 8 9.39 8.26 20.12
N GLU A 9 9.70 6.96 20.17
CA GLU A 9 11.06 6.46 20.34
C GLU A 9 12.00 6.87 19.18
N LEU A 10 11.50 6.86 17.93
CA LEU A 10 12.30 7.19 16.76
C LEU A 10 12.41 8.69 16.46
N PHE A 11 11.34 9.45 16.71
CA PHE A 11 11.25 10.85 16.25
C PHE A 11 10.98 11.87 17.37
N GLY A 12 10.80 11.41 18.61
CA GLY A 12 10.49 12.28 19.75
C GLY A 12 9.07 12.88 19.73
N ILE A 13 8.18 12.41 18.85
CA ILE A 13 6.80 12.91 18.78
C ILE A 13 6.03 12.44 20.02
N PRO A 14 5.48 13.34 20.85
CA PRO A 14 4.82 12.95 22.10
C PRO A 14 3.51 12.18 21.84
N ASN A 15 3.19 11.23 22.72
CA ASN A 15 1.94 10.48 22.72
C ASN A 15 1.33 10.44 24.14
N PRO A 16 0.91 11.59 24.70
CA PRO A 16 0.51 11.70 26.10
C PRO A 16 -0.73 10.85 26.45
N ASP A 17 -1.59 10.62 25.45
CA ASP A 17 -2.84 9.87 25.62
C ASP A 17 -2.69 8.37 25.32
N ASP A 18 -1.45 7.89 25.12
CA ASP A 18 -1.10 6.49 24.86
C ASP A 18 -1.93 5.84 23.73
N GLN A 19 -2.21 6.61 22.67
CA GLN A 19 -3.04 6.16 21.55
C GLN A 19 -2.23 5.34 20.53
N PRO A 20 -2.83 4.36 19.84
CA PRO A 20 -2.19 3.69 18.72
C PRO A 20 -1.88 4.67 17.58
N GLN A 21 -0.60 4.86 17.25
CA GLN A 21 -0.15 5.69 16.15
C GLN A 21 0.31 4.78 15.00
N ALA A 22 -0.49 4.69 13.94
CA ALA A 22 -0.23 3.75 12.84
C ALA A 22 0.65 4.35 11.74
N GLU A 23 0.39 5.60 11.36
CA GLU A 23 1.00 6.22 10.20
C GLU A 23 1.30 7.71 10.45
N ILE A 24 2.46 8.20 10.01
CA ILE A 24 2.73 9.63 9.82
C ILE A 24 2.60 9.91 8.32
N TRP A 25 1.78 10.90 7.94
CA TRP A 25 1.54 11.24 6.53
C TRP A 25 2.27 12.53 6.16
N MET A 26 2.99 12.49 5.04
CA MET A 26 3.71 13.61 4.47
C MET A 26 3.30 13.75 2.99
N GLY A 27 2.52 14.78 2.70
CA GLY A 27 2.02 15.04 1.36
C GLY A 27 0.72 15.84 1.35
N ALA A 28 0.08 15.91 0.19
CA ALA A 28 -1.10 16.74 -0.05
C ALA A 28 -2.43 15.94 -0.12
N HIS A 29 -2.48 14.76 0.52
CA HIS A 29 -3.64 13.87 0.39
C HIS A 29 -4.87 14.44 1.12
N PRO A 30 -6.09 14.46 0.53
CA PRO A 30 -7.27 15.11 1.12
C PRO A 30 -7.64 14.65 2.54
N ASN A 31 -7.49 13.37 2.84
CA ASN A 31 -7.81 12.80 4.16
C ASN A 31 -6.77 13.09 5.26
N GLY A 32 -5.64 13.72 4.94
CA GLY A 32 -4.53 13.90 5.86
C GLY A 32 -3.43 14.76 5.25
N CYS A 33 -3.82 15.97 4.82
CA CYS A 33 -2.93 16.90 4.13
C CYS A 33 -1.98 17.55 5.14
N SER A 34 -0.69 17.57 4.82
CA SER A 34 0.34 18.23 5.64
C SER A 34 0.13 19.73 5.68
N LYS A 35 0.66 20.36 6.73
CA LYS A 35 0.61 21.81 6.94
C LYS A 35 2.01 22.40 7.01
N LEU A 36 2.14 23.66 6.60
CA LEU A 36 3.36 24.43 6.80
C LEU A 36 3.50 24.80 8.29
N ALA A 37 4.69 24.60 8.85
CA ALA A 37 4.96 24.86 10.27
C ALA A 37 4.76 26.33 10.67
N GLU A 38 5.04 27.27 9.77
CA GLU A 38 5.00 28.71 10.06
C GLU A 38 3.60 29.33 9.95
N SER A 39 2.69 28.69 9.22
CA SER A 39 1.41 29.33 8.83
C SER A 39 0.18 28.43 8.97
N ASP A 40 0.34 27.16 9.34
CA ASP A 40 -0.72 26.14 9.35
C ASP A 40 -1.46 25.95 8.01
N GLN A 41 -1.00 26.61 6.94
CA GLN A 41 -1.54 26.51 5.59
C GLN A 41 -1.40 25.09 5.09
N LEU A 42 -2.43 24.56 4.42
CA LEU A 42 -2.37 23.22 3.86
C LEU A 42 -1.40 23.18 2.67
N LEU A 43 -0.61 22.11 2.57
CA LEU A 43 0.29 21.90 1.45
C LEU A 43 -0.46 21.89 0.11
N SER A 44 -1.69 21.36 0.09
CA SER A 44 -2.55 21.37 -1.10
C SER A 44 -2.94 22.78 -1.54
N GLU A 45 -3.12 23.72 -0.61
CA GLU A 45 -3.43 25.12 -0.93
C GLU A 45 -2.20 25.83 -1.52
N LEU A 46 -1.02 25.58 -0.94
CA LEU A 46 0.24 26.09 -1.48
C LEU A 46 0.49 25.59 -2.91
N VAL A 47 0.33 24.27 -3.13
CA VAL A 47 0.46 23.66 -4.46
C VAL A 47 -0.56 24.25 -5.43
N SER A 48 -1.80 24.49 -5.01
CA SER A 48 -2.84 25.03 -5.90
C SER A 48 -2.63 26.51 -6.27
N ALA A 49 -1.98 27.29 -5.40
CA ALA A 49 -1.74 28.71 -5.63
C ALA A 49 -0.64 28.96 -6.68
N ASP A 50 0.41 28.12 -6.71
CA ASP A 50 1.48 28.19 -7.71
C ASP A 50 2.06 26.79 -8.03
N PRO A 51 1.33 25.96 -8.80
CA PRO A 51 1.68 24.55 -8.99
C PRO A 51 3.04 24.36 -9.68
N GLU A 52 3.37 25.22 -10.65
CA GLU A 52 4.61 25.07 -11.40
C GLU A 52 5.84 25.40 -10.55
N SER A 53 5.77 26.45 -9.72
CA SER A 53 6.85 26.80 -8.80
C SER A 53 7.07 25.74 -7.74
N VAL A 54 5.98 25.15 -7.20
CA VAL A 54 6.06 24.17 -6.12
C VAL A 54 6.42 22.77 -6.61
N LEU A 55 5.80 22.30 -7.70
CA LEU A 55 5.99 20.93 -8.22
C LEU A 55 7.10 20.84 -9.28
N GLY A 56 7.45 21.97 -9.90
CA GLY A 56 8.25 22.03 -11.12
C GLY A 56 7.42 21.73 -12.37
N GLN A 57 7.81 22.34 -13.49
CA GLN A 57 7.12 22.22 -14.79
C GLN A 57 6.85 20.76 -15.21
N TYR A 58 7.83 19.87 -15.06
CA TYR A 58 7.67 18.47 -15.45
C TYR A 58 6.55 17.77 -14.68
N THR A 59 6.57 17.90 -13.35
CA THR A 59 5.59 17.25 -12.47
C THR A 59 4.20 17.81 -12.71
N GLN A 60 4.09 19.14 -12.82
CA GLN A 60 2.83 19.80 -13.12
C GLN A 60 2.25 19.32 -14.44
N ASN A 61 3.05 19.28 -15.51
CA ASN A 61 2.57 18.87 -16.84
C ASN A 61 2.19 17.39 -16.90
N ARG A 62 2.85 16.54 -16.10
CA ARG A 62 2.64 15.09 -16.13
C ARG A 62 1.53 14.62 -15.20
N PHE A 63 1.42 15.21 -14.02
CA PHE A 63 0.57 14.72 -12.93
C PHE A 63 -0.45 15.75 -12.46
N GLY A 64 -0.16 17.05 -12.55
CA GLY A 64 -1.04 18.14 -12.12
C GLY A 64 -1.21 18.27 -10.59
N GLU A 65 -0.63 17.36 -9.82
CA GLU A 65 -0.67 17.30 -8.37
C GLU A 65 0.61 16.64 -7.84
N LEU A 66 0.77 16.58 -6.52
CA LEU A 66 1.88 15.85 -5.88
C LEU A 66 1.70 14.34 -6.13
N PRO A 67 2.57 13.68 -6.92
CA PRO A 67 2.30 12.34 -7.46
C PRO A 67 2.67 11.20 -6.49
N TYR A 68 2.81 11.50 -5.20
CA TYR A 68 3.15 10.53 -4.17
C TYR A 68 2.58 10.94 -2.82
N LEU A 69 2.38 9.95 -1.96
CA LEU A 69 2.13 10.12 -0.54
C LEU A 69 3.26 9.42 0.21
N PHE A 70 4.02 10.17 1.00
CA PHE A 70 5.08 9.61 1.81
C PHE A 70 4.55 9.27 3.21
N LYS A 71 4.94 8.12 3.74
CA LYS A 71 4.48 7.63 5.03
C LYS A 71 5.60 7.05 5.86
N VAL A 72 5.51 7.25 7.17
CA VAL A 72 6.15 6.38 8.16
C VAL A 72 5.08 5.45 8.71
N LEU A 73 5.31 4.14 8.63
CA LEU A 73 4.39 3.12 9.13
C LEU A 73 4.95 2.53 10.43
N ALA A 74 4.16 2.61 11.50
CA ALA A 74 4.47 2.04 12.81
C ALA A 74 3.47 0.93 13.13
N ALA A 75 3.61 -0.21 12.48
CA ALA A 75 2.68 -1.31 12.65
C ALA A 75 3.05 -2.19 13.84
N HIS A 76 2.10 -2.35 14.77
CA HIS A 76 2.25 -3.18 15.97
C HIS A 76 1.65 -4.58 15.80
N THR A 77 0.66 -4.72 14.92
CA THR A 77 0.06 -6.01 14.58
C THR A 77 0.18 -6.27 13.08
N PRO A 78 0.12 -7.55 12.66
CA PRO A 78 -0.07 -7.91 11.26
C PRO A 78 -1.12 -7.07 10.55
N LEU A 79 -0.80 -6.64 9.33
CA LEU A 79 -1.74 -6.01 8.41
C LEU A 79 -2.28 -7.03 7.41
N SER A 80 -3.44 -6.71 6.82
CA SER A 80 -4.06 -7.56 5.80
C SER A 80 -3.14 -7.75 4.59
N ILE A 81 -3.19 -8.94 3.99
CA ILE A 81 -2.61 -9.22 2.68
C ILE A 81 -3.29 -8.31 1.64
N GLN A 82 -2.49 -7.59 0.86
CA GLN A 82 -2.98 -6.69 -0.18
C GLN A 82 -2.46 -7.11 -1.55
N VAL A 83 -3.24 -6.78 -2.58
CA VAL A 83 -2.86 -6.94 -3.98
C VAL A 83 -3.31 -5.69 -4.72
N HIS A 84 -2.37 -5.02 -5.39
CA HIS A 84 -2.70 -3.85 -6.20
C HIS A 84 -2.97 -4.28 -7.64
N PRO A 85 -4.10 -3.84 -8.24
CA PRO A 85 -4.36 -4.09 -9.64
C PRO A 85 -3.32 -3.39 -10.53
N SER A 86 -3.08 -3.92 -11.72
CA SER A 86 -2.40 -3.17 -12.78
C SER A 86 -3.24 -1.94 -13.17
N LYS A 87 -2.61 -0.93 -13.79
CA LYS A 87 -3.31 0.30 -14.20
C LYS A 87 -4.57 0.02 -15.02
N GLN A 88 -4.46 -0.82 -16.04
CA GLN A 88 -5.61 -1.23 -16.86
C GLN A 88 -6.74 -1.88 -16.05
N LYS A 89 -6.40 -2.74 -15.07
CA LYS A 89 -7.40 -3.38 -14.20
C LYS A 89 -8.01 -2.39 -13.21
N ALA A 90 -7.24 -1.39 -12.76
CA ALA A 90 -7.73 -0.32 -11.90
C ALA A 90 -8.76 0.55 -12.62
N GLU A 91 -8.46 0.97 -13.85
CA GLU A 91 -9.37 1.73 -14.72
C GLU A 91 -10.70 0.99 -14.95
N LEU A 92 -10.63 -0.29 -15.36
CA LEU A 92 -11.81 -1.13 -15.59
C LEU A 92 -12.63 -1.36 -14.30
N GLY A 93 -11.95 -1.62 -13.18
CA GLY A 93 -12.61 -1.84 -11.90
C GLY A 93 -13.29 -0.58 -11.37
N PHE A 94 -12.63 0.58 -11.49
CA PHE A 94 -13.16 1.88 -11.09
C PHE A 94 -14.41 2.25 -11.89
N LEU A 95 -14.36 2.09 -13.22
CA LEU A 95 -15.50 2.35 -14.09
C LEU A 95 -16.69 1.44 -13.75
N ARG A 96 -16.45 0.13 -13.61
CA ARG A 96 -17.49 -0.84 -13.27
C ARG A 96 -18.18 -0.52 -11.94
N GLU A 97 -17.43 -0.17 -10.89
CA GLU A 97 -18.03 0.17 -9.60
C GLU A 97 -18.79 1.52 -9.64
N ASN A 98 -18.38 2.46 -10.51
CA ASN A 98 -19.12 3.71 -10.75
C ASN A 98 -20.45 3.48 -11.48
N GLU A 99 -20.45 2.64 -12.53
CA GLU A 99 -21.67 2.27 -13.28
C GLU A 99 -22.69 1.55 -12.39
N GLN A 100 -22.21 0.82 -11.38
CA GLN A 100 -23.05 0.20 -10.35
C GLN A 100 -23.54 1.19 -9.28
N GLY A 101 -23.10 2.45 -9.32
CA GLY A 101 -23.48 3.48 -8.36
C GLY A 101 -22.92 3.27 -6.95
N ILE A 102 -21.86 2.47 -6.78
CA ILE A 102 -21.26 2.21 -5.45
C ILE A 102 -20.55 3.48 -4.95
N PRO A 103 -20.95 4.08 -3.83
CA PRO A 103 -20.28 5.26 -3.29
C PRO A 103 -18.80 5.01 -2.98
N LEU A 104 -17.95 6.03 -3.15
CA LEU A 104 -16.50 5.91 -2.87
C LEU A 104 -16.18 5.58 -1.40
N SER A 105 -17.09 5.94 -0.49
CA SER A 105 -16.99 5.66 0.95
C SER A 105 -17.57 4.30 1.36
N ALA A 106 -18.22 3.58 0.45
CA ALA A 106 -18.87 2.32 0.77
C ALA A 106 -17.84 1.24 1.16
N ALA A 107 -18.17 0.42 2.15
CA ALA A 107 -17.26 -0.62 2.66
C ALA A 107 -16.91 -1.69 1.60
N ASN A 108 -17.77 -1.88 0.61
CA ASN A 108 -17.57 -2.81 -0.51
C ASN A 108 -16.91 -2.16 -1.75
N ARG A 109 -16.48 -0.89 -1.68
CA ARG A 109 -15.79 -0.19 -2.77
C ARG A 109 -14.30 -0.59 -2.79
N ASN A 110 -13.87 -1.33 -3.80
CA ASN A 110 -12.48 -1.79 -3.93
C ASN A 110 -11.63 -0.83 -4.76
N TYR A 111 -12.23 -0.19 -5.77
CA TYR A 111 -11.53 0.70 -6.70
C TYR A 111 -11.90 2.14 -6.38
N LYS A 112 -11.05 2.84 -5.63
CA LYS A 112 -11.27 4.23 -5.21
C LYS A 112 -10.72 5.26 -6.20
N ASP A 113 -9.86 4.82 -7.11
CA ASP A 113 -9.25 5.62 -8.17
C ASP A 113 -8.88 4.70 -9.35
N PRO A 114 -8.69 5.25 -10.56
CA PRO A 114 -8.34 4.47 -11.75
C PRO A 114 -6.83 4.20 -11.87
N ASN A 115 -6.02 4.46 -10.83
CA ASN A 115 -4.56 4.39 -10.95
C ASN A 115 -3.98 3.09 -10.35
N HIS A 116 -2.80 2.71 -10.84
CA HIS A 116 -1.96 1.73 -10.17
C HIS A 116 -1.25 2.37 -8.99
N LYS A 117 -0.99 1.58 -7.94
CA LYS A 117 -0.29 2.04 -6.73
C LYS A 117 1.05 1.32 -6.62
N PRO A 118 2.10 1.81 -7.29
CA PRO A 118 3.44 1.32 -7.02
C PRO A 118 3.84 1.79 -5.62
N GLU A 119 4.29 0.86 -4.78
CA GLU A 119 4.70 1.13 -3.41
C GLU A 119 6.16 0.72 -3.21
N LEU A 120 6.89 1.54 -2.45
CA LEU A 120 8.25 1.26 -2.02
C LEU A 120 8.27 1.35 -0.50
N VAL A 121 8.86 0.34 0.15
CA VAL A 121 9.08 0.35 1.60
C VAL A 121 10.55 0.28 1.91
N TYR A 122 10.94 1.14 2.86
CA TYR A 122 12.27 1.23 3.42
C TYR A 122 12.19 0.98 4.92
N ALA A 123 12.95 0.01 5.40
CA ALA A 123 12.94 -0.40 6.79
C ALA A 123 13.77 0.57 7.65
N LEU A 124 13.11 1.27 8.58
CA LEU A 124 13.77 2.13 9.58
C LEU A 124 14.24 1.33 10.81
N THR A 125 13.52 0.23 11.11
CA THR A 125 13.83 -0.74 12.15
C THR A 125 13.74 -2.15 11.56
N PHE A 126 13.92 -3.20 12.36
CA PHE A 126 13.65 -4.56 11.89
C PHE A 126 12.23 -4.66 11.32
N TYR A 127 12.15 -5.11 10.08
CA TYR A 127 10.91 -5.13 9.32
C TYR A 127 10.68 -6.51 8.72
N LYS A 128 9.55 -7.12 9.07
CA LYS A 128 9.10 -8.40 8.52
C LYS A 128 7.98 -8.13 7.52
N ALA A 129 8.13 -8.69 6.32
CA ALA A 129 7.13 -8.62 5.28
C ALA A 129 7.06 -9.93 4.49
N MET A 130 5.91 -10.18 3.88
CA MET A 130 5.77 -11.14 2.79
C MET A 130 5.79 -10.36 1.47
N ASN A 131 6.47 -10.85 0.43
CA ASN A 131 6.41 -10.25 -0.90
C ASN A 131 6.50 -11.27 -2.03
N GLY A 132 5.54 -11.22 -2.95
CA GLY A 132 5.43 -12.15 -4.07
C GLY A 132 5.17 -13.60 -3.64
N PHE A 133 5.23 -14.49 -4.63
CA PHE A 133 5.20 -15.94 -4.40
C PHE A 133 6.61 -16.50 -4.27
N ARG A 134 6.75 -17.53 -3.43
CA ARG A 134 7.96 -18.36 -3.39
C ARG A 134 8.10 -19.18 -4.68
N PRO A 135 9.31 -19.68 -4.99
CA PRO A 135 9.48 -20.72 -6.00
C PRO A 135 8.58 -21.94 -5.70
N ILE A 136 8.06 -22.58 -6.75
CA ILE A 136 7.06 -23.66 -6.63
C ILE A 136 7.59 -24.81 -5.78
N GLU A 137 8.86 -25.17 -5.94
CA GLU A 137 9.51 -26.22 -5.17
C GLU A 137 9.53 -25.92 -3.66
N GLN A 138 9.70 -24.67 -3.26
CA GLN A 138 9.63 -24.27 -1.86
C GLN A 138 8.20 -24.31 -1.34
N ILE A 139 7.23 -23.91 -2.17
CA ILE A 139 5.81 -24.00 -1.82
C ILE A 139 5.43 -25.47 -1.56
N VAL A 140 5.75 -26.38 -2.49
CA VAL A 140 5.48 -27.81 -2.38
C VAL A 140 6.11 -28.41 -1.11
N ALA A 141 7.38 -28.07 -0.82
CA ALA A 141 8.06 -28.54 0.38
C ALA A 141 7.33 -28.12 1.67
N LEU A 142 6.92 -26.85 1.77
CA LEU A 142 6.18 -26.32 2.92
C LEU A 142 4.81 -26.98 3.10
N PHE A 143 4.08 -27.23 2.00
CA PHE A 143 2.79 -27.92 2.09
C PHE A 143 2.91 -29.39 2.52
N ARG A 144 3.97 -30.08 2.09
CA ARG A 144 4.27 -31.45 2.55
C ARG A 144 4.60 -31.48 4.04
N GLU A 145 5.39 -30.51 4.51
CA GLU A 145 5.70 -30.35 5.93
C GLU A 145 4.46 -30.05 6.77
N ALA A 146 3.55 -29.21 6.26
CA ALA A 146 2.29 -28.86 6.93
C ALA A 146 1.27 -30.01 6.99
N GLN A 147 1.47 -31.10 6.22
CA GLN A 147 0.61 -32.29 6.20
C GLN A 147 -0.89 -31.98 6.02
N ILE A 148 -1.20 -31.03 5.12
CA ILE A 148 -2.58 -30.63 4.82
C ILE A 148 -3.17 -31.62 3.81
N HIS A 149 -3.77 -32.70 4.32
CA HIS A 149 -4.24 -33.84 3.54
C HIS A 149 -5.23 -33.47 2.42
N SER A 150 -6.04 -32.43 2.62
CA SER A 150 -6.99 -31.94 1.62
C SER A 150 -6.34 -31.31 0.39
N LEU A 151 -5.03 -31.05 0.42
CA LEU A 151 -4.26 -30.44 -0.67
C LEU A 151 -3.27 -31.41 -1.33
N ASN A 152 -3.26 -32.69 -0.94
CA ASN A 152 -2.28 -33.66 -1.44
C ASN A 152 -2.31 -33.79 -2.97
N HIS A 153 -3.50 -33.79 -3.56
CA HIS A 153 -3.66 -33.91 -5.00
C HIS A 153 -3.00 -32.74 -5.76
N GLU A 154 -3.22 -31.50 -5.29
CA GLU A 154 -2.66 -30.28 -5.88
C GLU A 154 -1.13 -30.20 -5.70
N VAL A 155 -0.64 -30.62 -4.54
CA VAL A 155 0.79 -30.66 -4.22
C VAL A 155 1.52 -31.64 -5.15
N ASP A 156 0.94 -32.81 -5.39
CA ASP A 156 1.52 -33.81 -6.29
C ASP A 156 1.45 -33.37 -7.75
N ALA A 157 0.34 -32.77 -8.18
CA ALA A 157 0.18 -32.26 -9.54
C ALA A 157 1.19 -31.12 -9.87
N SER A 158 1.49 -30.26 -8.90
CA SER A 158 2.41 -29.12 -9.06
C SER A 158 3.87 -29.56 -9.25
N HIS A 159 4.24 -30.75 -8.79
CA HIS A 159 5.59 -31.32 -8.99
C HIS A 159 5.83 -31.75 -10.45
N SER A 160 4.77 -32.09 -11.19
CA SER A 160 4.83 -32.62 -12.56
C SER A 160 4.81 -31.56 -13.67
N SER A 161 4.45 -30.30 -13.38
CA SER A 161 4.28 -29.25 -14.38
C SER A 161 5.28 -28.10 -14.18
N GLN A 162 6.46 -28.23 -14.80
CA GLN A 162 7.53 -27.23 -14.75
C GLN A 162 7.42 -26.18 -15.87
N THR A 163 6.22 -25.83 -16.34
CA THR A 163 6.02 -24.80 -17.36
C THR A 163 5.71 -23.44 -16.72
N ALA A 164 6.78 -22.70 -16.45
CA ALA A 164 6.75 -21.33 -15.94
C ALA A 164 6.06 -20.34 -16.90
N LYS A 165 4.74 -20.18 -16.78
CA LYS A 165 4.09 -18.89 -16.98
C LYS A 165 3.64 -18.39 -15.61
N VAL A 166 4.62 -17.89 -14.86
CA VAL A 166 4.38 -17.24 -13.57
C VAL A 166 3.43 -16.08 -13.81
N CYS A 167 2.23 -16.17 -13.24
CA CYS A 167 1.35 -15.03 -13.04
C CYS A 167 2.20 -13.98 -12.32
N ARG A 168 2.56 -12.89 -13.00
CA ARG A 168 3.18 -11.71 -12.39
C ARG A 168 2.08 -10.69 -12.10
N PRO A 169 1.23 -10.86 -11.07
CA PRO A 169 0.65 -9.68 -10.46
C PRO A 169 1.80 -8.90 -9.84
N SER A 170 1.79 -7.58 -9.98
CA SER A 170 2.58 -6.70 -9.11
C SER A 170 2.03 -6.85 -7.68
N LEU A 171 2.44 -7.91 -6.98
CA LEU A 171 2.24 -8.04 -5.55
C LEU A 171 3.18 -6.99 -4.94
N ALA A 172 2.64 -5.85 -4.52
CA ALA A 172 3.20 -5.18 -3.36
C ALA A 172 2.43 -5.79 -2.19
N LEU A 173 3.15 -6.54 -1.35
CA LEU A 173 2.56 -7.26 -0.24
C LEU A 173 3.19 -6.71 1.03
N PHE A 174 2.32 -6.30 1.95
CA PHE A 174 2.69 -5.90 3.30
C PHE A 174 1.89 -6.74 4.27
N CYS A 175 2.49 -7.87 4.66
CA CYS A 175 2.07 -8.61 5.85
C CYS A 175 3.15 -8.51 6.90
N LEU A 176 2.86 -7.77 7.97
CA LEU A 176 3.60 -7.86 9.24
C LEU A 176 3.23 -9.14 9.98
#